data_AF-A0AAV7K5M9-F1
#
_entry.id   AF-A0AAV7K5M9-F1
#
_cell.length_a   1.000
_cell.length_b   1.000
_cell.length_c   1.000
_cell.angle_alpha   90.00
_cell.angle_beta   90.00
_cell.angle_gamma   90.00
#
_symmetry.space_group_name_H-M   'P 1'
#
loop_
_entity.id
_entity.type
_entity.pdbx_description
1 polymer ?
#
loop_
_entity_poly.entity_id
_entity_poly.type
_entity_poly.pdbx_seq_one_letter_code
_entity_poly.pdbx_strand_id
1 'polypeptide(L)'
;MNESSIAYPDVPSAIRPVPHSEDLPVPVPSEILDISSDNDSSGDSDEYILPPDDNSPQLLIKPSFVYCGNIPGLVEKLGVKYNPEEWRLFIDSSKRSLKGVLLHNGNKLACFPVAYSFQLKETYDTMKVFLDALNYTMHRWLIWGDLKVVSLLLGQQGSYTKYPCFLCLWDSRADARHYVQKVWPNRDHLVPGSHNLIQELLVDSNDVLLPPLHIKLGLMKSFVKACLRKVEVFVPRGKIPCIF
;
A
#
# COMPACT_ATOMS: atom_id res chain seq x y z
N MET A 1 -13.08 -14.32 27.84
CA MET A 1 -11.72 -14.16 28.40
C MET A 1 -10.97 -15.47 28.18
N ASN A 2 -9.99 -15.46 27.29
CA ASN A 2 -9.01 -16.55 27.19
C ASN A 2 -7.67 -15.87 26.85
N GLU A 3 -7.04 -15.29 27.86
CA GLU A 3 -5.65 -14.85 27.80
C GLU A 3 -4.77 -16.10 27.76
N SER A 4 -4.60 -16.65 26.56
CA SER A 4 -3.45 -17.51 26.32
C SER A 4 -2.23 -16.59 26.17
N SER A 5 -1.27 -16.72 27.07
CA SER A 5 0.00 -15.98 27.04
C SER A 5 0.80 -16.39 25.81
N ILE A 6 0.63 -15.65 24.71
CA ILE A 6 1.42 -15.88 23.50
C ILE A 6 2.85 -15.44 23.79
N ALA A 7 3.75 -16.41 23.95
CA ALA A 7 5.18 -16.16 24.06
C ALA A 7 5.75 -15.85 22.67
N TYR A 8 6.08 -14.58 22.42
CA TYR A 8 6.68 -14.15 21.15
C TYR A 8 8.19 -14.45 21.14
N PRO A 9 8.72 -15.06 20.06
CA PRO A 9 10.14 -15.31 19.92
C PRO A 9 10.92 -14.00 19.84
N ASP A 10 12.09 -13.95 20.50
CA ASP A 10 12.99 -12.80 20.46
C ASP A 10 13.70 -12.79 19.11
N VAL A 11 13.30 -11.90 18.21
CA VAL A 11 13.95 -11.70 16.91
C VAL A 11 14.57 -10.30 16.90
N PRO A 12 15.86 -10.14 16.51
CA PRO A 12 16.54 -8.84 16.54
C PRO A 12 15.84 -7.72 15.77
N SER A 13 14.94 -8.07 14.85
CA SER A 13 14.18 -7.15 14.01
C SER A 13 12.78 -6.80 14.53
N ALA A 14 12.30 -7.40 15.62
CA ALA A 14 10.98 -7.11 16.18
C ALA A 14 11.08 -6.87 17.69
N ILE A 15 10.75 -5.64 18.09
CA ILE A 15 10.66 -5.26 19.50
C ILE A 15 9.37 -5.88 20.06
N ARG A 16 9.47 -6.56 21.20
CA ARG A 16 8.30 -7.07 21.92
C ARG A 16 7.37 -5.91 22.31
N PRO A 17 6.04 -6.09 22.25
CA PRO A 17 5.11 -5.10 22.81
C PRO A 17 5.49 -4.80 24.26
N VAL A 18 5.67 -3.53 24.58
CA VAL A 18 5.98 -3.08 25.95
C VAL A 18 4.67 -3.09 26.74
N PRO A 19 4.61 -3.78 27.89
CA PRO A 19 3.44 -3.73 28.76
C PRO A 19 3.14 -2.30 29.22
N HIS A 20 1.86 -1.95 29.27
CA HIS A 20 1.44 -0.69 29.87
C HIS A 20 1.85 -0.62 31.34
N SER A 21 2.25 0.56 31.78
CA SER A 21 2.67 0.87 33.16
C SER A 21 2.18 2.27 33.54
N GLU A 22 2.40 2.70 34.78
CA GLU A 22 2.05 4.07 35.20
C GLU A 22 2.75 5.14 34.35
N ASP A 23 3.95 4.84 33.83
CA ASP A 23 4.72 5.69 32.92
C ASP A 23 4.29 5.55 31.43
N LEU A 24 3.48 4.52 31.10
CA LEU A 24 2.97 4.21 29.76
C LEU A 24 1.49 3.77 29.81
N PRO A 25 0.57 4.68 30.19
CA PRO A 25 -0.83 4.34 30.38
C PRO A 25 -1.49 3.90 29.07
N VAL A 26 -2.57 3.12 29.17
CA VAL A 26 -3.39 2.77 28.00
C VAL A 26 -3.99 4.06 27.44
N PRO A 27 -3.80 4.37 26.15
CA PRO A 27 -4.45 5.53 25.54
C PRO A 27 -5.97 5.36 25.61
N VAL A 28 -6.64 6.28 26.29
CA VAL A 28 -8.11 6.32 26.32
C VAL A 28 -8.58 7.07 25.08
N PRO A 29 -9.50 6.52 24.26
CA PRO A 29 -10.10 7.24 23.15
C PRO A 29 -10.72 8.55 23.67
N SER A 30 -10.40 9.68 23.04
CA SER A 30 -11.01 10.96 23.39
C SER A 30 -12.49 10.95 23.04
N GLU A 31 -13.36 11.37 23.98
CA GLU A 31 -14.83 11.40 23.82
C GLU A 31 -15.35 12.44 22.80
N ILE A 32 -14.48 13.07 22.00
CA ILE A 32 -14.91 14.03 20.98
C ILE A 32 -15.21 13.31 19.67
N LEU A 33 -16.29 12.50 19.64
CA LEU A 33 -16.95 12.08 18.40
C LEU A 33 -18.46 11.86 18.64
N ASP A 34 -19.13 12.85 19.23
CA ASP A 34 -20.58 13.00 19.09
C ASP A 34 -20.87 13.99 17.95
N ILE A 35 -20.85 13.49 16.71
CA ILE A 35 -21.56 14.17 15.61
C ILE A 35 -22.90 13.43 15.46
N SER A 36 -23.81 13.75 16.37
CA SER A 36 -25.24 13.50 16.18
C SER A 36 -25.94 14.84 16.01
N SER A 37 -26.22 15.20 14.76
CA SER A 37 -27.46 15.87 14.39
C SER A 37 -27.62 15.82 12.87
N ASP A 38 -28.63 15.08 12.44
CA ASP A 38 -29.23 15.23 11.13
C ASP A 38 -29.64 16.70 10.95
N ASN A 39 -29.07 17.36 9.95
CA ASN A 39 -29.68 18.50 9.29
C ASN A 39 -29.12 18.60 7.87
N ASP A 40 -29.98 18.27 6.91
CA ASP A 40 -29.80 18.62 5.51
C ASP A 40 -29.60 20.14 5.37
N SER A 41 -28.39 20.56 5.05
CA SER A 41 -28.15 21.81 4.34
C SER A 41 -26.84 21.75 3.59
N SER A 42 -26.96 21.89 2.28
CA SER A 42 -25.88 22.20 1.35
C SER A 42 -25.12 23.43 1.82
N GLY A 43 -23.86 23.27 2.21
CA GLY A 43 -22.96 24.34 2.62
C GLY A 43 -21.53 23.82 2.70
N ASP A 44 -20.60 24.67 2.26
CA ASP A 44 -19.16 24.44 2.01
C ASP A 44 -18.43 23.59 3.06
N SER A 45 -17.53 22.72 2.61
CA SER A 45 -16.69 21.91 3.49
C SER A 45 -15.55 22.74 4.07
N ASP A 46 -15.71 23.23 5.29
CA ASP A 46 -14.68 23.95 6.03
C ASP A 46 -13.42 23.08 6.21
N GLU A 47 -12.34 23.51 5.57
CA GLU A 47 -10.99 22.99 5.71
C GLU A 47 -10.43 23.51 7.05
N TYR A 48 -10.30 22.65 8.06
CA TYR A 48 -9.68 23.03 9.33
C TYR A 48 -8.16 23.14 9.17
N ILE A 49 -7.71 24.25 8.59
CA ILE A 49 -6.30 24.63 8.49
C ILE A 49 -5.86 25.13 9.87
N LEU A 50 -5.03 24.35 10.57
CA LEU A 50 -4.29 24.84 11.74
C LEU A 50 -3.42 26.04 11.29
N PRO A 51 -3.33 27.12 12.07
CA PRO A 51 -2.67 28.35 11.64
C PRO A 51 -1.23 28.09 11.18
N PRO A 52 -0.78 28.76 10.10
CA PRO A 52 0.49 28.48 9.46
C PRO A 52 1.64 28.98 10.35
N ASP A 53 2.23 28.05 11.10
CA ASP A 53 3.66 28.15 11.41
C ASP A 53 4.40 27.47 10.25
N ASP A 54 5.14 28.28 9.49
CA ASP A 54 5.59 28.05 8.10
C ASP A 54 6.45 26.78 7.92
N ASN A 55 6.97 26.19 9.00
CA ASN A 55 7.80 24.97 8.96
C ASN A 55 7.31 23.81 9.84
N SER A 56 6.12 23.91 10.43
CA SER A 56 5.58 22.82 11.24
C SER A 56 4.95 21.74 10.34
N PRO A 57 5.15 20.42 10.61
CA PRO A 57 4.44 19.37 9.92
C PRO A 57 2.96 19.50 10.23
N GLN A 58 2.19 19.82 9.20
CA GLN A 58 0.75 19.97 9.30
C GLN A 58 0.11 18.64 8.89
N LEU A 59 -0.59 18.03 9.84
CA LEU A 59 -1.56 16.98 9.54
C LEU A 59 -2.84 17.67 9.08
N LEU A 60 -3.16 17.51 7.81
CA LEU A 60 -4.36 18.06 7.19
C LEU A 60 -5.46 17.00 7.27
N ILE A 61 -6.60 17.38 7.84
CA ILE A 61 -7.74 16.50 8.07
C ILE A 61 -8.86 16.90 7.11
N LYS A 62 -9.22 15.97 6.22
CA LYS A 62 -10.45 16.00 5.44
C LYS A 62 -11.41 14.94 6.02
N PRO A 63 -12.74 15.06 5.79
CA PRO A 63 -13.74 14.21 6.47
C PRO A 63 -13.47 12.71 6.43
N SER A 64 -12.87 12.20 5.35
CA SER A 64 -12.55 10.78 5.18
C SER A 64 -11.08 10.48 4.90
N PHE A 65 -10.22 11.50 4.96
CA PHE A 65 -8.82 11.39 4.53
C PHE A 65 -7.93 12.35 5.33
N VAL A 66 -6.90 11.80 5.97
CA VAL A 66 -5.91 12.55 6.73
C VAL A 66 -4.56 12.35 6.09
N TYR A 67 -3.79 13.41 5.91
CA TYR A 67 -2.45 13.32 5.32
C TYR A 67 -1.51 14.39 5.87
N CYS A 68 -0.21 14.17 5.74
CA CYS A 68 0.81 15.15 6.10
C CYS A 68 1.13 16.04 4.90
N GLY A 69 0.86 17.34 5.01
CA GLY A 69 1.12 18.31 3.93
C GLY A 69 2.58 18.77 3.82
N ASN A 70 3.36 18.64 4.90
CA ASN A 70 4.78 19.01 4.94
C ASN A 70 5.65 17.84 5.45
N ILE A 71 5.93 16.90 4.56
CA ILE A 71 6.77 15.73 4.86
C ILE A 71 8.22 16.12 5.18
N PRO A 72 8.88 17.04 4.45
CA PRO A 72 10.22 17.50 4.82
C PRO A 72 10.27 18.03 6.26
N GLY A 73 9.34 18.91 6.63
CA GLY A 73 9.22 19.45 8.00
C GLY A 73 8.93 18.37 9.05
N LEU A 74 8.16 17.33 8.70
CA LEU A 74 7.93 16.18 9.59
C LEU A 74 9.24 15.44 9.88
N VAL A 75 10.00 15.13 8.84
CA VAL A 75 11.28 14.41 8.96
C VAL A 75 12.32 15.24 9.72
N GLU A 76 12.36 16.55 9.48
CA GLU A 76 13.23 17.47 10.20
C GLU A 76 12.87 17.58 11.69
N LYS A 77 11.58 17.59 12.05
CA LYS A 77 11.16 17.52 13.46
C LYS A 77 11.50 16.20 14.15
N LEU A 78 11.66 15.12 13.38
CA LEU A 78 12.20 13.85 13.88
C LEU A 78 13.74 13.88 14.03
N GLY A 79 14.38 15.02 13.79
CA GLY A 79 15.82 15.23 13.97
C GLY A 79 16.66 14.75 12.78
N VAL A 80 16.06 14.56 11.62
CA VAL A 80 16.72 13.99 10.43
C VAL A 80 16.61 14.95 9.25
N LYS A 81 17.71 15.16 8.52
CA LYS A 81 17.67 15.93 7.28
C LYS A 81 16.87 15.17 6.22
N TYR A 82 15.87 15.81 5.62
CA TYR A 82 15.07 15.18 4.58
C TYR A 82 15.88 14.96 3.29
N ASN A 83 15.90 13.71 2.81
CA ASN A 83 16.37 13.34 1.48
C ASN A 83 15.37 12.32 0.89
N PRO A 84 14.61 12.65 -0.17
CA PRO A 84 13.59 11.73 -0.72
C PRO A 84 14.17 10.38 -1.16
N GLU A 85 15.41 10.32 -1.65
CA GLU A 85 16.03 9.07 -2.12
C GLU A 85 16.23 8.03 -1.01
N GLU A 86 16.26 8.47 0.26
CA GLU A 86 16.37 7.60 1.44
C GLU A 86 15.02 7.01 1.88
N TRP A 87 13.92 7.38 1.24
CA TRP A 87 12.57 6.95 1.62
C TRP A 87 11.85 6.21 0.49
N ARG A 88 10.94 5.33 0.90
CA ARG A 88 10.02 4.60 0.02
C ARG A 88 8.60 4.80 0.51
N LEU A 89 7.67 4.96 -0.42
CA LEU A 89 6.26 5.05 -0.10
C LEU A 89 5.62 3.66 -0.14
N PHE A 90 5.23 3.17 1.02
CA PHE A 90 4.41 1.97 1.13
C PHE A 90 2.92 2.32 1.12
N ILE A 91 2.19 1.75 0.18
CA ILE A 91 0.74 1.92 0.05
C ILE A 91 0.06 0.57 0.35
N ASP A 92 -0.66 0.54 1.46
CA ASP A 92 -1.50 -0.59 1.86
C ASP A 92 -2.95 -0.24 1.63
N SER A 93 -3.65 -1.12 0.93
CA SER A 93 -5.08 -0.96 0.71
C SER A 93 -5.87 -2.12 1.28
N SER A 94 -7.06 -1.78 1.74
CA SER A 94 -8.11 -2.74 2.02
C SER A 94 -9.45 -2.25 1.50
N LYS A 95 -10.48 -3.10 1.64
CA LYS A 95 -11.86 -2.73 1.30
C LYS A 95 -12.38 -1.49 2.03
N ARG A 96 -11.80 -1.13 3.18
CA ARG A 96 -12.29 -0.07 4.07
C ARG A 96 -11.21 0.94 4.43
N SER A 97 -10.00 0.82 3.91
CA SER A 97 -8.95 1.77 4.25
C SER A 97 -7.86 1.82 3.21
N LEU A 98 -7.25 2.99 3.12
CA LEU A 98 -6.06 3.26 2.33
C LEU A 98 -5.03 3.91 3.23
N LYS A 99 -3.80 3.40 3.21
CA LYS A 99 -2.74 3.86 4.10
C LYS A 99 -1.48 4.14 3.30
N GLY A 100 -0.85 5.27 3.60
CA GLY A 100 0.48 5.64 3.12
C GLY A 100 1.45 5.67 4.29
N VAL A 101 2.54 4.95 4.17
CA VAL A 101 3.60 4.89 5.17
C VAL A 101 4.92 5.15 4.47
N LEU A 102 5.73 6.06 5.01
CA LEU A 102 7.12 6.22 4.55
C LEU A 102 8.02 5.24 5.28
N LEU A 103 8.82 4.51 4.50
CA LEU A 103 9.79 3.54 4.97
C LEU A 103 11.20 4.05 4.66
N HIS A 104 12.06 4.13 5.66
CA HIS A 104 13.46 4.48 5.44
C HIS A 104 14.21 3.30 4.82
N ASN A 105 15.09 3.60 3.87
CA ASN A 105 15.95 2.61 3.23
C ASN A 105 16.79 1.84 4.27
N GLY A 106 16.76 0.51 4.17
CA GLY A 106 17.45 -0.38 5.10
C GLY A 106 16.87 -0.38 6.53
N ASN A 107 15.67 0.18 6.74
CA ASN A 107 15.00 0.26 8.06
C ASN A 107 15.88 0.89 9.15
N LYS A 108 16.76 1.84 8.77
CA LYS A 108 17.66 2.51 9.72
C LYS A 108 16.91 3.48 10.65
N LEU A 109 15.80 4.04 10.15
CA LEU A 109 14.92 4.93 10.89
C LEU A 109 13.52 4.31 10.97
N ALA A 110 12.74 4.78 11.96
CA ALA A 110 11.35 4.40 12.11
C ALA A 110 10.54 4.77 10.87
N CYS A 111 9.59 3.91 10.50
CA CYS A 111 8.56 4.26 9.54
C CYS A 111 7.49 5.14 10.20
N PHE A 112 6.82 5.97 9.41
CA PHE A 112 5.70 6.76 9.91
C PHE A 112 4.57 6.86 8.89
N PRO A 113 3.30 6.88 9.36
CA PRO A 113 2.16 7.09 8.49
C PRO A 113 2.16 8.54 7.98
N VAL A 114 1.98 8.70 6.67
CA VAL A 114 1.86 10.01 6.01
C VAL A 114 0.48 10.26 5.45
N ALA A 115 -0.32 9.21 5.27
CA ALA A 115 -1.69 9.31 4.80
C ALA A 115 -2.55 8.16 5.33
N TYR A 116 -3.80 8.46 5.64
CA TYR A 116 -4.78 7.48 6.07
C TYR A 116 -6.18 7.87 5.61
N SER A 117 -6.92 6.91 5.07
CA SER A 117 -8.34 7.02 4.83
C SER A 117 -9.06 5.76 5.31
N PHE A 118 -10.30 5.94 5.79
CA PHE A 118 -11.20 4.87 6.21
C PHE A 118 -12.46 4.72 5.32
N GLN A 119 -12.61 5.55 4.28
CA GLN A 119 -13.74 5.45 3.34
C GLN A 119 -13.33 5.43 1.87
N LEU A 120 -12.07 5.75 1.56
CA LEU A 120 -11.57 5.71 0.20
C LEU A 120 -11.45 4.26 -0.29
N LYS A 121 -11.97 4.03 -1.50
CA LYS A 121 -11.91 2.73 -2.18
C LYS A 121 -10.65 2.63 -3.02
N GLU A 122 -10.16 1.41 -3.22
CA GLU A 122 -9.08 1.11 -4.18
C GLU A 122 -9.52 1.36 -5.63
N THR A 123 -9.49 2.63 -6.06
CA THR A 123 -9.77 3.06 -7.43
C THR A 123 -8.63 3.93 -7.96
N TYR A 124 -8.54 4.03 -9.28
CA TYR A 124 -7.55 4.88 -9.95
C TYR A 124 -7.64 6.34 -9.49
N ASP A 125 -8.85 6.93 -9.50
CA ASP A 125 -9.05 8.33 -9.11
C ASP A 125 -8.69 8.58 -7.64
N THR A 126 -8.96 7.61 -6.78
CA THR A 126 -8.57 7.66 -5.37
C THR A 126 -7.05 7.68 -5.22
N MET A 127 -6.34 6.80 -5.95
CA MET A 127 -4.88 6.76 -5.91
C MET A 127 -4.27 8.06 -6.44
N LYS A 128 -4.90 8.68 -7.45
CA LYS A 128 -4.49 9.99 -7.96
C LYS A 128 -4.59 11.07 -6.88
N VAL A 129 -5.77 11.23 -6.26
CA VAL A 129 -5.98 12.18 -5.16
C VAL A 129 -5.01 11.92 -4.00
N PHE A 130 -4.77 10.65 -3.70
CA PHE A 130 -3.84 10.24 -2.65
C PHE A 130 -2.39 10.66 -2.94
N LEU A 131 -1.90 10.46 -4.16
CA LEU A 131 -0.54 10.85 -4.57
C LEU A 131 -0.38 12.36 -4.70
N ASP A 132 -1.41 13.04 -5.21
CA ASP A 132 -1.45 14.51 -5.32
C ASP A 132 -1.35 15.15 -3.94
N ALA A 133 -2.10 14.64 -2.95
CA ALA A 133 -2.05 15.14 -1.57
C ALA A 133 -0.67 14.98 -0.90
N LEU A 134 0.09 13.96 -1.30
CA LEU A 134 1.44 13.71 -0.80
C LEU A 134 2.52 14.43 -1.62
N ASN A 135 2.15 15.23 -2.63
CA ASN A 135 3.06 15.86 -3.58
C ASN A 135 4.09 14.85 -4.17
N TYR A 136 3.62 13.64 -4.53
CA TYR A 136 4.50 12.55 -4.97
C TYR A 136 5.49 12.96 -6.07
N THR A 137 5.05 13.78 -7.03
CA THR A 137 5.87 14.26 -8.16
C THR A 137 7.13 15.00 -7.73
N MET A 138 7.10 15.68 -6.57
CA MET A 138 8.25 16.39 -6.00
C MET A 138 9.26 15.44 -5.36
N HIS A 139 8.79 14.31 -4.85
CA HIS A 139 9.62 13.39 -4.06
C HIS A 139 10.11 12.19 -4.86
N ARG A 140 9.30 11.70 -5.81
CA ARG A 140 9.61 10.52 -6.63
C ARG A 140 10.11 9.32 -5.82
N TRP A 141 9.49 9.07 -4.66
CA TRP A 141 9.87 7.91 -3.84
C TRP A 141 9.65 6.62 -4.62
N LEU A 142 10.50 5.62 -4.36
CA LEU A 142 10.17 4.27 -4.80
C LEU A 142 8.90 3.80 -4.11
N ILE A 143 7.97 3.25 -4.88
CA ILE A 143 6.68 2.80 -4.39
C ILE A 143 6.71 1.31 -4.11
N TRP A 144 6.18 0.97 -2.95
CA TRP A 144 5.95 -0.40 -2.53
C TRP A 144 4.47 -0.57 -2.23
N GLY A 145 3.84 -1.61 -2.75
CA GLY A 145 2.45 -1.93 -2.43
C GLY A 145 2.14 -3.37 -2.78
N ASP A 146 0.91 -3.80 -2.50
CA ASP A 146 0.43 -5.06 -3.06
C ASP A 146 0.31 -4.98 -4.60
N LEU A 147 0.18 -6.13 -5.26
CA LEU A 147 0.11 -6.18 -6.72
C LEU A 147 -1.11 -5.43 -7.29
N LYS A 148 -2.20 -5.30 -6.53
CA LYS A 148 -3.40 -4.61 -6.98
C LYS A 148 -3.20 -3.10 -6.95
N VAL A 149 -2.61 -2.56 -5.89
CA VAL A 149 -2.20 -1.15 -5.80
C VAL A 149 -1.28 -0.81 -6.95
N VAL A 150 -0.22 -1.61 -7.15
CA VAL A 150 0.71 -1.41 -8.27
C VAL A 150 -0.02 -1.42 -9.61
N SER A 151 -0.94 -2.37 -9.83
CA SER A 151 -1.71 -2.43 -11.08
C SER A 151 -2.55 -1.17 -11.32
N LEU A 152 -3.15 -0.60 -10.27
CA LEU A 152 -3.93 0.64 -10.35
C LEU A 152 -3.03 1.84 -10.68
N LEU A 153 -1.87 1.93 -10.03
CA LEU A 153 -0.90 3.00 -10.27
C LEU A 153 -0.34 2.98 -11.71
N LEU A 154 -0.20 1.79 -12.29
CA LEU A 154 0.24 1.59 -13.68
C LEU A 154 -0.93 1.59 -14.69
N GLY A 155 -2.13 2.03 -14.29
CA GLY A 155 -3.27 2.23 -15.17
C GLY A 155 -3.91 0.95 -15.73
N GLN A 156 -3.61 -0.20 -15.13
CA GLN A 156 -4.18 -1.47 -15.55
C GLN A 156 -5.66 -1.59 -15.18
N GLN A 157 -6.40 -2.23 -16.06
CA GLN A 157 -7.77 -2.63 -15.83
C GLN A 157 -7.82 -3.64 -14.68
N GLY A 158 -8.68 -3.38 -13.69
CA GLY A 158 -8.97 -4.36 -12.64
C GLY A 158 -9.82 -5.53 -13.15
N SER A 159 -9.99 -6.56 -12.31
CA SER A 159 -10.79 -7.78 -12.57
C SER A 159 -10.06 -8.87 -13.36
N TYR A 160 -10.79 -9.86 -13.88
CA TYR A 160 -10.23 -11.01 -14.62
C TYR A 160 -9.83 -10.60 -16.05
N THR A 161 -8.69 -9.93 -16.17
CA THR A 161 -8.15 -9.42 -17.43
C THR A 161 -7.35 -10.47 -18.19
N LYS A 162 -7.22 -10.29 -19.51
CA LYS A 162 -6.45 -11.21 -20.37
C LYS A 162 -4.94 -11.10 -20.09
N TYR A 163 -4.44 -9.89 -19.89
CA TYR A 163 -3.02 -9.63 -19.61
C TYR A 163 -2.86 -8.95 -18.24
N PRO A 164 -2.96 -9.71 -17.13
CA PRO A 164 -2.93 -9.15 -15.77
C PRO A 164 -1.53 -8.75 -15.29
N CYS A 165 -0.46 -9.19 -15.97
CA CYS A 165 0.90 -8.82 -15.59
C CYS A 165 1.27 -7.45 -16.17
N PHE A 166 1.85 -6.58 -15.35
CA PHE A 166 2.38 -5.28 -15.76
C PHE A 166 3.81 -5.34 -16.31
N LEU A 167 4.52 -6.45 -16.14
CA LEU A 167 5.88 -6.64 -16.66
C LEU A 167 5.90 -7.34 -18.02
N CYS A 168 4.97 -8.28 -18.25
CA CYS A 168 4.93 -9.11 -19.44
C CYS A 168 3.51 -9.35 -19.95
N LEU A 169 3.40 -9.79 -21.20
CA LEU A 169 2.15 -10.13 -21.87
C LEU A 169 1.71 -11.57 -21.55
N TRP A 170 1.75 -11.94 -20.27
CA TRP A 170 1.24 -13.23 -19.78
C TRP A 170 -0.26 -13.31 -20.03
N ASP A 171 -0.67 -14.25 -20.88
CA ASP A 171 -2.07 -14.44 -21.28
C ASP A 171 -2.79 -15.37 -20.30
N SER A 172 -3.62 -14.79 -19.43
CA SER A 172 -4.37 -15.52 -18.40
C SER A 172 -5.37 -16.54 -18.95
N ARG A 173 -5.68 -16.47 -20.25
CA ARG A 173 -6.64 -17.36 -20.92
C ARG A 173 -5.96 -18.48 -21.70
N ALA A 174 -4.62 -18.50 -21.74
CA ALA A 174 -3.83 -19.47 -22.48
C ALA A 174 -3.50 -20.72 -21.65
N ASP A 175 -4.53 -21.41 -21.14
CA ASP A 175 -4.40 -22.54 -20.20
C ASP A 175 -3.42 -23.64 -20.67
N ALA A 176 -3.45 -23.97 -21.96
CA ALA A 176 -2.57 -24.97 -22.56
C ALA A 176 -1.08 -24.56 -22.55
N ARG A 177 -0.79 -23.25 -22.49
CA ARG A 177 0.58 -22.71 -22.54
C ARG A 177 1.12 -22.32 -21.18
N HIS A 178 0.29 -22.14 -20.14
CA HIS A 178 0.74 -21.65 -18.83
C HIS A 178 1.90 -22.45 -18.24
N TYR A 179 1.88 -23.78 -18.37
CA TYR A 179 2.91 -24.64 -17.77
C TYR A 179 4.07 -25.01 -18.70
N VAL A 180 3.95 -24.65 -19.98
CA VAL A 180 4.96 -24.98 -21.02
C VAL A 180 5.77 -23.73 -21.36
N GLN A 181 5.10 -22.59 -21.50
CA GLN A 181 5.72 -21.32 -21.82
C GLN A 181 6.24 -20.65 -20.55
N LYS A 182 7.56 -20.68 -20.37
CA LYS A 182 8.27 -20.08 -19.23
C LYS A 182 8.63 -18.61 -19.43
N VAL A 183 8.62 -18.13 -20.66
CA VAL A 183 9.00 -16.75 -21.02
C VAL A 183 7.87 -16.17 -21.84
N TRP A 184 7.33 -15.06 -21.37
CA TRP A 184 6.29 -14.30 -22.07
C TRP A 184 6.91 -13.01 -22.61
N PRO A 185 6.38 -12.46 -23.72
CA PRO A 185 6.90 -11.21 -24.26
C PRO A 185 6.84 -10.10 -23.20
N ASN A 186 7.88 -9.26 -23.15
CA ASN A 186 7.89 -8.12 -22.25
C ASN A 186 6.80 -7.12 -22.64
N ARG A 187 6.35 -6.34 -21.66
CA ARG A 187 5.44 -5.23 -21.88
C ARG A 187 6.26 -3.96 -22.04
N ASP A 188 6.68 -3.67 -23.27
CA ASP A 188 7.61 -2.57 -23.56
C ASP A 188 6.96 -1.18 -23.40
N HIS A 189 5.66 -1.07 -23.66
CA HIS A 189 4.93 0.20 -23.59
C HIS A 189 3.66 0.07 -22.76
N LEU A 190 3.55 0.93 -21.75
CA LEU A 190 2.37 1.07 -20.91
C LEU A 190 1.43 2.14 -21.51
N VAL A 191 0.86 1.86 -22.70
CA VAL A 191 -0.03 2.81 -23.40
C VAL A 191 -1.51 2.47 -23.11
N PRO A 192 -2.34 3.44 -22.68
CA PRO A 192 -3.77 3.24 -22.53
C PRO A 192 -4.43 2.69 -23.81
N GLY A 193 -5.37 1.77 -23.66
CA GLY A 193 -6.04 1.07 -24.77
C GLY A 193 -5.30 -0.18 -25.25
N SER A 194 -4.07 -0.43 -24.80
CA SER A 194 -3.29 -1.62 -25.16
C SER A 194 -3.30 -2.68 -24.05
N HIS A 195 -3.50 -3.95 -24.39
CA HIS A 195 -3.26 -5.10 -23.49
C HIS A 195 -3.77 -4.94 -22.03
N ASN A 196 -5.03 -4.53 -21.87
CA ASN A 196 -5.70 -4.28 -20.57
C ASN A 196 -5.19 -3.08 -19.77
N LEU A 197 -4.53 -2.11 -20.41
CA LEU A 197 -4.32 -0.77 -19.84
C LEU A 197 -5.48 0.12 -20.27
N ILE A 198 -6.10 0.80 -19.32
CA ILE A 198 -7.28 1.66 -19.57
C ILE A 198 -7.07 3.11 -19.13
N GLN A 199 -6.08 3.34 -18.26
CA GLN A 199 -5.73 4.64 -17.73
C GLN A 199 -4.26 4.93 -17.98
N GLU A 200 -3.90 6.21 -17.90
CA GLU A 200 -2.51 6.65 -17.90
C GLU A 200 -1.80 6.20 -16.62
N LEU A 201 -0.47 6.27 -16.61
CA LEU A 201 0.30 5.93 -15.43
C LEU A 201 0.25 7.09 -14.44
N LEU A 202 -0.02 6.79 -13.18
CA LEU A 202 0.13 7.76 -12.10
C LEU A 202 1.59 7.88 -11.64
N VAL A 203 2.39 6.83 -11.90
CA VAL A 203 3.77 6.67 -11.41
C VAL A 203 4.61 6.01 -12.48
N ASP A 204 5.90 6.34 -12.56
CA ASP A 204 6.81 5.68 -13.50
C ASP A 204 6.94 4.19 -13.12
N SER A 205 6.93 3.30 -14.11
CA SER A 205 7.14 1.87 -13.87
C SER A 205 8.49 1.54 -13.22
N ASN A 206 9.50 2.38 -13.44
CA ASN A 206 10.82 2.23 -12.83
C ASN A 206 10.83 2.62 -11.34
N ASP A 207 9.84 3.41 -10.89
CA ASP A 207 9.71 3.80 -9.50
C ASP A 207 8.99 2.72 -8.66
N VAL A 208 8.48 1.65 -9.30
CA VAL A 208 7.73 0.58 -8.63
C VAL A 208 8.63 -0.59 -8.19
N LEU A 209 8.53 -0.96 -6.92
CA LEU A 209 9.18 -2.13 -6.37
C LEU A 209 8.22 -3.32 -6.22
N LEU A 210 8.65 -4.47 -6.73
CA LEU A 210 7.92 -5.73 -6.54
C LEU A 210 8.04 -6.20 -5.09
N PRO A 211 6.93 -6.48 -4.39
CA PRO A 211 6.96 -7.05 -3.05
C PRO A 211 7.28 -8.56 -3.07
N PRO A 212 8.52 -9.03 -2.80
CA PRO A 212 8.84 -10.45 -2.92
C PRO A 212 8.07 -11.27 -1.88
N LEU A 213 7.77 -10.67 -0.72
CA LEU A 213 6.98 -11.28 0.32
C LEU A 213 5.52 -11.51 -0.10
N HIS A 214 4.83 -10.50 -0.65
CA HIS A 214 3.44 -10.66 -1.12
C HIS A 214 3.34 -11.72 -2.22
N ILE A 215 4.33 -11.78 -3.12
CA ILE A 215 4.42 -12.81 -4.16
C ILE A 215 4.56 -14.21 -3.54
N LYS A 216 5.52 -14.39 -2.62
CA LYS A 216 5.74 -15.66 -1.92
C LYS A 216 4.52 -16.11 -1.12
N LEU A 217 3.87 -15.19 -0.41
CA LEU A 217 2.66 -15.47 0.36
C LEU A 217 1.48 -15.85 -0.56
N GLY A 218 1.33 -15.17 -1.70
CA GLY A 218 0.33 -15.50 -2.71
C GLY A 218 0.53 -16.90 -3.30
N LEU A 219 1.77 -17.25 -3.62
CA LEU A 219 2.17 -18.58 -4.08
C LEU A 219 1.85 -19.67 -3.05
N MET A 220 2.26 -19.47 -1.80
CA MET A 220 2.02 -20.41 -0.72
C MET A 220 0.51 -20.63 -0.49
N LYS A 221 -0.27 -19.55 -0.50
CA LYS A 221 -1.74 -19.61 -0.38
C LYS A 221 -2.36 -20.45 -1.50
N SER A 222 -1.90 -20.27 -2.73
CA SER A 222 -2.37 -21.06 -3.88
C SER A 222 -2.00 -22.53 -3.76
N PHE A 223 -0.77 -22.83 -3.34
CA PHE A 223 -0.30 -24.18 -3.08
C PHE A 223 -1.17 -24.88 -2.02
N VAL A 224 -1.33 -24.26 -0.85
CA VAL A 224 -2.15 -24.82 0.25
C VAL A 224 -3.59 -25.04 -0.20
N LYS A 225 -4.20 -24.10 -0.94
CA LYS A 225 -5.56 -24.27 -1.49
C LYS A 225 -5.65 -25.45 -2.45
N ALA A 226 -4.64 -25.69 -3.27
CA ALA A 226 -4.59 -26.84 -4.17
C ALA A 226 -4.49 -28.16 -3.39
N CYS A 227 -3.64 -28.20 -2.34
CA CYS A 227 -3.54 -29.35 -1.44
C CYS A 227 -4.85 -29.63 -0.71
N LEU A 228 -5.55 -28.62 -0.20
CA LEU A 228 -6.84 -28.83 0.48
C LEU A 228 -7.95 -29.35 -0.45
N ARG A 229 -7.87 -29.05 -1.76
CA ARG A 229 -8.84 -29.52 -2.76
C ARG A 229 -8.56 -30.94 -3.25
N LYS A 230 -7.36 -31.47 -3.02
CA LYS A 230 -6.95 -32.82 -3.41
C LYS A 230 -6.46 -33.55 -2.17
N VAL A 231 -7.22 -34.51 -1.65
CA VAL A 231 -6.83 -35.36 -0.51
C VAL A 231 -5.61 -36.27 -0.82
N GLU A 232 -4.94 -36.07 -1.95
CA GLU A 232 -3.71 -36.77 -2.32
C GLU A 232 -2.50 -35.82 -2.34
N VAL A 233 -1.45 -36.28 -1.68
CA VAL A 233 -0.18 -35.59 -1.43
C VAL A 233 0.47 -35.14 -2.73
N PHE A 234 0.55 -33.82 -2.96
CA PHE A 234 1.33 -33.26 -4.05
C PHE A 234 2.78 -33.02 -3.60
N VAL A 235 3.73 -33.75 -4.20
CA VAL A 235 5.15 -33.41 -4.19
C VAL A 235 5.39 -32.41 -5.33
N PRO A 236 5.83 -31.16 -5.08
CA PRO A 236 6.05 -30.20 -6.15
C PRO A 236 7.24 -30.65 -7.01
N ARG A 237 6.97 -31.09 -8.24
CA ARG A 237 8.00 -31.30 -9.27
C ARG A 237 8.10 -30.04 -10.12
N GLY A 238 9.20 -29.30 -9.95
CA GLY A 238 9.66 -28.28 -10.90
C GLY A 238 9.28 -26.82 -10.61
N LYS A 239 10.03 -25.91 -11.26
CA LYS A 239 9.84 -24.45 -11.19
C LYS A 239 8.47 -24.07 -11.78
N ILE A 240 7.72 -23.28 -11.01
CA ILE A 240 6.44 -22.70 -11.41
C ILE A 240 6.70 -21.65 -12.51
N PRO A 241 6.14 -21.80 -13.72
CA PRO A 241 6.32 -20.84 -14.79
C PRO A 241 5.52 -19.56 -14.51
N CYS A 242 6.20 -18.42 -14.61
CA CYS A 242 5.67 -17.06 -14.59
C CYS A 242 4.72 -16.69 -13.44
N ILE A 243 5.31 -16.58 -12.25
CA ILE A 243 4.88 -15.60 -11.23
C ILE A 243 5.95 -14.48 -11.09
N PHE A 244 6.82 -14.38 -12.10
CA PHE A 244 7.82 -13.32 -12.27
C PHE A 244 7.70 -12.81 -13.71
#